data_AF-A0A5C6QDQ5-F1
#
_entry.id   AF-A0A5C6QDQ5-F1
#
_cell.length_a   1.000
_cell.length_b   1.000
_cell.length_c   1.000
_cell.angle_alpha   90.00
_cell.angle_beta   90.00
_cell.angle_gamma   90.00
#
_symmetry.space_group_name_H-M   'P 1'
#
loop_
_entity.id
_entity.type
_entity.pdbx_description
1 polymer ?
#
loop_
_entity_poly.entity_id
_entity_poly.type
_entity_poly.pdbx_seq_one_letter_code
_entity_poly.pdbx_strand_id
1 'polypeptide(L)'
;MEKKDISSNYHKLEKCCGEFFDEKEKIYFFPLIASWAGSDRQAVSWFQNEKIPALGGKTGLEICRNNQMNDFLHYIRQIEYGGFS
;
A
#
# COMPACT_ATOMS: atom_id res chain seq x y z
N MET A 1 -23.03 13.20 -0.06
CA MET A 1 -21.91 12.39 0.47
C MET A 1 -20.73 12.69 -0.42
N GLU A 2 -19.87 13.61 0.01
CA GLU A 2 -18.75 14.11 -0.78
C GLU A 2 -17.79 12.94 -1.00
N LYS A 3 -17.72 12.42 -2.23
CA LYS A 3 -16.65 11.51 -2.63
C LYS A 3 -15.38 12.35 -2.63
N LYS A 4 -14.75 12.52 -1.47
CA LYS A 4 -13.41 13.10 -1.37
C LYS A 4 -12.54 12.24 -2.26
N ASP A 5 -12.12 12.83 -3.36
CA ASP A 5 -11.31 12.23 -4.40
C ASP A 5 -10.04 11.67 -3.74
N ILE A 6 -10.01 10.36 -3.45
CA ILE A 6 -8.91 9.70 -2.74
C ILE A 6 -7.60 9.85 -3.53
N SER A 7 -7.72 9.92 -4.86
CA SER A 7 -6.66 10.28 -5.80
C SER A 7 -6.00 11.62 -5.48
N SER A 8 -6.75 12.63 -5.00
CA SER A 8 -6.19 13.94 -4.67
C SER A 8 -5.36 13.94 -3.37
N ASN A 9 -5.71 13.11 -2.37
CA ASN A 9 -4.97 13.07 -1.10
C ASN A 9 -3.76 12.14 -1.13
N TYR A 10 -3.77 11.13 -1.99
CA TYR A 10 -2.71 10.13 -2.10
C TYR A 10 -2.07 10.11 -3.49
N HIS A 11 -2.01 11.27 -4.13
CA HIS A 11 -1.46 11.49 -5.47
C HIS A 11 -0.15 10.73 -5.73
N LYS A 12 0.78 10.73 -4.76
CA LYS A 12 2.07 10.04 -4.93
C LYS A 12 1.94 8.53 -4.95
N LEU A 13 1.08 7.96 -4.10
CA LEU A 13 0.77 6.53 -4.11
C LEU A 13 0.02 6.14 -5.38
N GLU A 14 -0.96 6.94 -5.80
CA GLU A 14 -1.70 6.75 -7.06
C GLU A 14 -0.73 6.69 -8.25
N LYS A 15 0.22 7.63 -8.35
CA LYS A 15 1.25 7.60 -9.40
C LYS A 15 2.25 6.45 -9.27
N CYS A 16 2.56 6.00 -8.05
CA CYS A 16 3.59 4.99 -7.82
C CYS A 16 3.08 3.57 -8.07
N CYS A 17 1.87 3.28 -7.59
CA CYS A 17 1.34 1.92 -7.55
C CYS A 17 -0.16 1.84 -7.81
N GLY A 18 -0.83 2.95 -8.17
CA GLY A 18 -2.26 2.96 -8.44
C GLY A 18 -2.69 2.06 -9.59
N GLU A 19 -1.82 1.76 -10.56
CA GLU A 19 -2.15 0.82 -11.64
C GLU A 19 -2.29 -0.64 -11.16
N PHE A 20 -1.74 -0.99 -9.99
CA PHE A 20 -1.74 -2.36 -9.47
C PHE A 20 -2.96 -2.69 -8.60
N PHE A 21 -3.79 -1.70 -8.27
CA PHE A 21 -4.91 -1.84 -7.35
C PHE A 21 -6.22 -1.41 -8.01
N ASP A 22 -7.31 -2.11 -7.70
CA ASP A 22 -8.66 -1.67 -8.04
C ASP A 22 -9.10 -0.49 -7.16
N GLU A 23 -10.13 0.25 -7.58
CA GLU A 23 -10.63 1.42 -6.83
C GLU A 23 -10.94 1.08 -5.36
N LYS A 24 -11.57 -0.07 -5.10
CA LYS A 24 -11.87 -0.53 -3.74
C LYS A 24 -10.61 -0.78 -2.90
N GLU A 25 -9.57 -1.32 -3.54
CA GLU A 25 -8.31 -1.61 -2.88
C GLU A 25 -7.55 -0.32 -2.59
N LYS A 26 -7.54 0.65 -3.52
CA LYS A 26 -6.97 1.99 -3.30
C LYS A 26 -7.63 2.72 -2.14
N ILE A 27 -8.97 2.67 -2.07
CA ILE A 27 -9.76 3.30 -1.00
C ILE A 27 -9.35 2.77 0.38
N TYR A 28 -9.01 1.49 0.47
CA TYR A 28 -8.58 0.86 1.71
C TYR A 28 -7.08 1.05 1.98
N PHE A 29 -6.24 0.73 0.99
CA PHE A 29 -4.79 0.63 1.13
C PHE A 29 -4.11 2.00 1.30
N PHE A 30 -4.45 2.99 0.48
CA PHE A 30 -3.78 4.30 0.51
C PHE A 30 -3.87 5.02 1.86
N PRO A 31 -5.06 5.19 2.47
CA PRO A 31 -5.14 5.81 3.79
C PRO A 31 -4.45 4.97 4.86
N LEU A 32 -4.54 3.64 4.79
CA LEU A 32 -3.93 2.75 5.78
C LEU A 32 -2.42 2.92 5.82
N ILE A 33 -1.73 2.80 4.68
CA ILE A 33 -0.27 2.88 4.69
C ILE A 33 0.24 4.30 4.86
N ALA A 34 -0.50 5.31 4.38
CA ALA A 34 -0.17 6.70 4.65
C ALA A 34 -0.27 7.02 6.13
N SER A 35 -1.23 6.42 6.86
CA SER A 35 -1.33 6.53 8.31
C SER A 35 -0.12 5.88 9.01
N TRP A 36 0.26 4.67 8.60
CA TRP A 36 1.42 3.96 9.18
C TRP A 36 2.75 4.67 8.91
N ALA A 37 2.96 5.14 7.68
CA ALA A 37 4.18 5.85 7.29
C ALA A 37 4.16 7.34 7.65
N GLY A 38 3.02 7.87 8.11
CA GLY A 38 2.81 9.28 8.46
C GLY A 38 2.57 10.25 7.29
N SER A 39 2.78 9.85 6.03
CA SER A 39 2.41 10.65 4.85
C SER A 39 2.40 9.82 3.55
N ASP A 40 1.77 10.36 2.50
CA ASP A 40 1.77 9.78 1.14
C ASP A 40 3.20 9.56 0.59
N ARG A 41 4.12 10.50 0.86
CA ARG A 41 5.51 10.46 0.39
C ARG A 41 6.31 9.39 1.12
N GLN A 42 6.15 9.30 2.43
CA GLN A 42 6.82 8.29 3.24
C GLN A 42 6.27 6.90 2.92
N ALA A 43 4.97 6.80 2.67
CA ALA A 43 4.33 5.58 2.20
C ALA A 43 4.91 5.08 0.87
N VAL A 44 5.12 5.98 -0.11
CA VAL A 44 5.82 5.62 -1.36
C VAL A 44 7.25 5.19 -1.08
N SER A 45 7.98 5.91 -0.23
CA SER A 45 9.36 5.54 0.12
C SER A 45 9.44 4.15 0.73
N TRP A 46 8.53 3.83 1.66
CA TRP A 46 8.40 2.50 2.27
C TRP A 46 8.08 1.45 1.20
N PHE A 47 7.08 1.71 0.36
CA PHE A 47 6.64 0.79 -0.69
C PHE A 47 7.76 0.44 -1.70
N GLN A 48 8.67 1.37 -1.97
CA GLN A 48 9.75 1.21 -2.94
C GLN A 48 11.07 0.70 -2.35
N ASN A 49 11.34 0.97 -1.07
CA ASN A 49 12.66 0.70 -0.48
C ASN A 49 12.61 -0.33 0.66
N GLU A 50 11.47 -0.45 1.35
CA GLU A 50 11.37 -1.38 2.47
C GLU A 50 11.13 -2.80 1.96
N LYS A 51 12.05 -3.69 2.34
CA LYS A 51 11.94 -5.11 2.00
C LYS A 51 11.05 -5.79 3.01
N ILE A 52 10.10 -6.58 2.53
CA ILE A 52 9.16 -7.32 3.35
C ILE A 52 9.71 -8.76 3.50
N PRO A 53 10.27 -9.14 4.67
CA PRO A 53 10.89 -10.45 4.85
C PRO A 53 9.90 -11.60 4.65
N ALA A 54 8.65 -11.41 5.10
CA ALA A 54 7.56 -12.37 4.93
C ALA A 54 7.19 -12.65 3.47
N LEU A 55 7.54 -11.75 2.55
CA LEU A 55 7.28 -11.86 1.12
C LEU A 55 8.58 -12.10 0.33
N GLY A 56 9.52 -12.83 0.93
CA GLY A 56 10.79 -13.21 0.32
C GLY A 56 11.82 -12.08 0.26
N GLY A 57 11.69 -11.07 1.11
CA GLY A 57 12.61 -9.92 1.15
C GLY A 57 12.45 -8.97 -0.04
N LYS A 58 11.28 -8.98 -0.70
CA LYS A 58 10.94 -8.09 -1.81
C LYS A 58 10.27 -6.82 -1.30
N THR A 59 10.41 -5.73 -2.04
CA THR A 59 9.68 -4.48 -1.79
C THR A 59 8.23 -4.58 -2.27
N GLY A 60 7.34 -3.73 -1.74
CA GLY A 60 5.93 -3.66 -2.17
C GLY A 60 5.80 -3.49 -3.69
N LEU A 61 6.65 -2.63 -4.27
CA LEU A 61 6.70 -2.43 -5.72
C LEU A 61 7.10 -3.69 -6.49
N GLU A 62 8.12 -4.41 -6.01
CA GLU A 62 8.54 -5.66 -6.64
C GLU A 62 7.44 -6.73 -6.56
N ILE A 63 6.73 -6.82 -5.44
CA ILE A 63 5.65 -7.80 -5.26
C ILE A 63 4.50 -7.51 -6.23
N CYS A 64 4.07 -6.24 -6.33
CA CYS A 64 3.06 -5.81 -7.29
C CYS A 64 3.48 -6.08 -8.74
N ARG A 65 4.76 -5.82 -9.10
CA ARG A 65 5.30 -6.11 -10.44
C ARG A 65 5.34 -7.60 -10.78
N ASN A 66 5.46 -8.48 -9.78
CA ASN A 66 5.45 -9.92 -9.98
C ASN A 66 4.02 -10.52 -10.01
N ASN A 67 2.98 -9.68 -10.12
CA ASN A 67 1.57 -10.08 -10.13
C ASN A 67 1.13 -10.79 -8.83
N GLN A 68 1.88 -10.60 -7.73
CA GLN A 68 1.64 -11.19 -6.41
C GLN A 68 0.87 -10.22 -5.49
N MET A 69 -0.01 -9.40 -6.06
CA MET A 69 -0.73 -8.35 -5.33
C MET A 69 -1.65 -8.92 -4.23
N ASN A 70 -2.27 -10.07 -4.47
CA ASN A 70 -3.10 -10.75 -3.47
C ASN A 70 -2.30 -11.12 -2.20
N ASP A 71 -1.08 -11.65 -2.36
CA ASP A 71 -0.20 -11.97 -1.23
C ASP A 71 0.19 -10.71 -0.45
N PHE A 72 0.44 -9.62 -1.17
CA PHE A 72 0.75 -8.32 -0.56
C PHE A 72 -0.42 -7.77 0.26
N LEU A 73 -1.63 -7.70 -0.31
CA LEU A 73 -2.81 -7.22 0.44
C LEU A 73 -3.16 -8.13 1.60
N HIS A 74 -3.00 -9.44 1.45
CA HIS A 74 -3.17 -10.37 2.56
C HIS A 74 -2.18 -10.07 3.69
N TYR A 75 -0.91 -9.85 3.37
CA TYR A 75 0.11 -9.44 4.34
C TYR A 75 -0.25 -8.12 5.05
N ILE A 76 -0.69 -7.10 4.31
CA ILE A 76 -1.12 -5.82 4.88
C ILE A 76 -2.29 -6.01 5.86
N ARG A 77 -3.30 -6.81 5.49
CA ARG A 77 -4.41 -7.15 6.40
C ARG A 77 -3.92 -7.87 7.65
N GLN A 78 -2.98 -8.80 7.51
CA GLN A 78 -2.41 -9.49 8.66
C GLN A 78 -1.69 -8.53 9.61
N ILE A 79 -0.99 -7.50 9.11
CA ILE A 79 -0.40 -6.46 9.97
C ILE A 79 -1.49 -5.63 10.66
N GLU A 80 -2.56 -5.26 9.94
CA GLU A 80 -3.66 -4.47 10.47
C GLU A 80 -4.41 -5.21 11.60
N TYR A 81 -4.75 -6.49 11.39
CA TYR A 81 -5.49 -7.31 12.37
C TYR A 81 -4.60 -7.93 13.44
N GLY A 82 -3.33 -8.20 13.12
CA GLY A 82 -2.35 -8.83 13.98
C GLY A 82 -1.40 -7.84 14.63
N GLY A 83 -1.83 -6.58 14.80
CA GLY A 83 -1.07 -5.52 15.46
C GLY A 83 -0.30 -6.10 16.64
N PHE A 84 1.02 -5.95 16.59
CA PHE A 84 2.00 -6.48 17.55
C PHE A 84 1.38 -6.60 18.95
N SER A 85 1.12 -7.83 19.39
CA SER A 85 0.96 -8.08 20.83
C SER A 85 2.27 -7.75 21.54
#